data_AF-A0A496WCW1-F1
#
_entry.id   AF-A0A496WCW1-F1
#
_cell.length_a   1.000
_cell.length_b   1.000
_cell.length_c   1.000
_cell.angle_alpha   90.00
_cell.angle_beta   90.00
_cell.angle_gamma   90.00
#
_symmetry.space_group_name_H-M   'P 1'
#
loop_
_entity.id
_entity.type
_entity.pdbx_description
1 polymer ?
#
loop_
_entity_poly.entity_id
_entity_poly.type
_entity_poly.pdbx_seq_one_letter_code
_entity_poly.pdbx_strand_id
1 'polypeptide(L)'
;MKTPDKTTAQQRADQIHAFNDELAELTREQILSLSDDQQAAIDNYHQGLFDQFSSAFDIDSSQQQKQLSLGMRIASFLGALALAASVFFLFYQFWGRLGTASQVIILSGASITSFVATVIVASKDGSGYFTKLIGLVAFACFVLNIAMFGQIFNITPSDNALLVWAALALLLAYAYDVRLLQVAGVLAIIAFASARVGAWSGMYWLHFGERPENFFPIAIVLFFIPQWIDHQRFGGFALSYRVFGMVTLLTPMLVLAHWGYGSYLNIDPDIIEGGYQLAGFIISGACIGYGIRRGWGHVVNTGVTFFVIFIYTKFFDWWWEIMPKYLFFLLMSLMAILCLVIFKRLRKSEQATEPVTAQAETGGAER
;
A
#
# COMPACT_ATOMS: atom_id res chain seq x y z
N MET A 1 2.01 14.81 -26.41
CA MET A 1 2.71 13.96 -25.42
C MET A 1 2.17 14.30 -24.05
N LYS A 2 1.72 13.32 -23.26
CA LYS A 2 1.40 13.54 -21.83
C LYS A 2 2.67 14.05 -21.16
N THR A 3 2.58 15.14 -20.40
CA THR A 3 3.66 15.56 -19.49
C THR A 3 3.94 14.40 -18.53
N PRO A 4 5.16 13.85 -18.48
CA PRO A 4 5.47 12.77 -17.57
C PRO A 4 5.31 13.23 -16.11
N ASP A 5 4.87 12.33 -15.23
CA ASP A 5 4.94 12.57 -13.78
C ASP A 5 6.34 12.19 -13.26
N LYS A 6 6.66 12.54 -12.01
CA LYS A 6 7.94 12.19 -11.38
C LYS A 6 8.21 10.68 -11.42
N THR A 7 7.18 9.86 -11.26
CA THR A 7 7.30 8.40 -11.28
C THR A 7 7.71 7.88 -12.66
N THR A 8 7.10 8.40 -13.72
CA THR A 8 7.39 8.04 -15.12
C THR A 8 8.77 8.54 -15.54
N ALA A 9 9.15 9.75 -15.11
CA ALA A 9 10.50 10.28 -15.32
C ALA A 9 11.56 9.41 -14.64
N GLN A 10 11.31 8.98 -13.40
CA GLN A 10 12.20 8.05 -12.69
C GLN A 10 12.25 6.68 -13.37
N GLN A 11 11.12 6.11 -13.79
CA GLN A 11 11.09 4.84 -14.54
C GLN A 11 11.89 4.94 -15.84
N ARG A 12 11.81 6.08 -16.53
CA ARG A 12 12.58 6.31 -17.76
C ARG A 12 14.08 6.41 -17.46
N ALA A 13 14.47 7.11 -16.41
CA ALA A 13 15.86 7.15 -15.93
C ALA A 13 16.38 5.73 -15.61
N ASP A 14 15.56 4.91 -14.95
CA ASP A 14 15.90 3.53 -14.60
C ASP A 14 16.09 2.64 -15.84
N GLN A 15 15.25 2.82 -16.87
CA GLN A 15 15.40 2.15 -18.16
C GLN A 15 16.70 2.54 -18.88
N ILE A 16 17.09 3.82 -18.82
CA ILE A 16 18.33 4.30 -19.42
C ILE A 16 19.54 3.64 -18.73
N HIS A 17 19.53 3.56 -17.40
CA HIS A 17 20.57 2.83 -16.66
C HIS A 17 20.63 1.36 -17.06
N ALA A 18 19.48 0.66 -17.09
CA ALA A 18 19.44 -0.74 -17.51
C ALA A 18 19.93 -0.94 -18.96
N PHE A 19 19.61 -0.01 -19.86
CA PHE A 19 20.12 -0.03 -21.24
C PHE A 19 21.64 0.16 -21.29
N ASN A 20 22.18 1.11 -20.53
CA ASN A 20 23.62 1.36 -20.50
C ASN A 20 24.38 0.17 -19.92
N ASP A 21 23.84 -0.48 -18.87
CA ASP A 21 24.40 -1.70 -18.28
C ASP A 21 24.41 -2.86 -19.30
N GLU A 22 23.31 -3.06 -20.02
CA GLU A 22 23.22 -4.09 -21.07
C GLU A 22 24.14 -3.78 -22.26
N LEU A 23 24.22 -2.52 -22.69
CA LEU A 23 25.09 -2.09 -23.78
C LEU A 23 26.57 -2.35 -23.43
N ALA A 24 26.96 -2.10 -22.18
CA ALA A 24 28.30 -2.41 -21.69
C ALA A 24 28.59 -3.92 -21.72
N GLU A 25 27.60 -4.75 -21.37
CA GLU A 25 27.70 -6.21 -21.44
C GLU A 25 27.86 -6.70 -22.88
N LEU A 26 27.01 -6.25 -23.80
CA LEU A 26 27.06 -6.61 -25.22
C LEU A 26 28.37 -6.17 -25.89
N THR A 27 28.91 -5.02 -25.48
CA THR A 27 30.22 -4.54 -25.95
C THR A 27 31.35 -5.41 -25.41
N ARG A 28 31.27 -5.81 -24.13
CA ARG A 28 32.24 -6.71 -23.49
C ARG A 28 32.24 -8.10 -24.12
N GLU A 29 31.07 -8.64 -24.45
CA GLU A 29 30.91 -9.92 -25.14
C GLU A 29 31.20 -9.83 -26.65
N GLN A 30 31.57 -8.64 -27.16
CA GLN A 30 31.85 -8.37 -28.57
C GLN A 30 30.68 -8.69 -29.52
N ILE A 31 29.46 -8.72 -29.00
CA ILE A 31 28.23 -8.99 -29.76
C ILE A 31 27.81 -7.72 -30.54
N LEU A 32 28.01 -6.55 -29.93
CA LEU A 32 27.68 -5.25 -30.50
C LEU A 32 28.86 -4.30 -30.32
N SER A 33 29.24 -3.61 -31.39
CA SER A 33 30.21 -2.52 -31.34
C SER A 33 29.60 -1.31 -32.02
N LEU A 34 29.40 -0.25 -31.24
CA LEU A 34 28.98 1.06 -31.75
C LEU A 34 30.21 1.84 -32.20
N SER A 35 30.07 2.68 -33.23
CA SER A 35 31.12 3.65 -33.54
C SER A 35 31.21 4.71 -32.45
N ASP A 36 32.38 5.35 -32.32
CA ASP A 36 32.58 6.45 -31.35
C ASP A 36 31.52 7.55 -31.52
N ASP A 37 31.14 7.87 -32.75
CA ASP A 37 30.09 8.85 -33.06
C ASP A 37 28.70 8.40 -32.57
N GLN A 38 28.37 7.11 -32.71
CA GLN A 38 27.09 6.56 -32.26
C GLN A 38 27.02 6.52 -30.73
N GLN A 39 28.10 6.13 -30.07
CA GLN A 39 28.17 6.09 -28.62
C GLN A 39 28.06 7.51 -28.04
N ALA A 40 28.79 8.48 -28.60
CA ALA A 40 28.67 9.88 -28.22
C ALA A 40 27.25 10.44 -28.45
N ALA A 41 26.57 10.07 -29.55
CA ALA A 41 25.21 10.51 -29.81
C ALA A 41 24.20 9.98 -28.77
N ILE A 42 24.33 8.70 -28.38
CA ILE A 42 23.49 8.08 -27.35
C ILE A 42 23.74 8.71 -25.98
N ASP A 43 25.01 8.88 -25.61
CA ASP A 43 25.39 9.47 -24.32
C ASP A 43 24.88 10.91 -24.19
N ASN A 44 25.03 11.72 -25.24
CA ASN A 44 24.50 13.08 -25.28
C ASN A 44 22.97 13.12 -25.16
N TYR A 45 22.28 12.20 -25.84
CA TYR A 45 20.82 12.09 -25.73
C TYR A 45 20.37 11.70 -24.31
N HIS A 46 21.02 10.71 -23.71
CA HIS A 46 20.72 10.27 -22.33
C HIS A 46 21.04 11.36 -21.31
N GLN A 47 22.17 12.07 -21.43
CA GLN A 47 22.50 13.21 -20.59
C GLN A 47 21.45 14.32 -20.69
N GLY A 48 21.03 14.68 -21.92
CA GLY A 48 19.97 15.67 -22.11
C GLY A 48 18.63 15.27 -21.47
N LEU A 49 18.28 13.99 -21.50
CA LEU A 49 17.10 13.48 -20.78
C LEU A 49 17.26 13.56 -19.26
N PHE A 50 18.44 13.20 -18.73
CA PHE A 50 18.69 13.31 -17.28
C PHE A 50 18.62 14.76 -16.80
N ASP A 51 19.18 15.71 -17.55
CA ASP A 51 19.11 17.13 -17.21
C ASP A 51 17.67 17.65 -17.26
N GLN A 52 16.91 17.24 -18.28
CA GLN A 52 15.50 17.58 -18.40
C GLN A 52 14.68 17.03 -17.23
N PHE A 53 14.87 15.75 -16.87
CA PHE A 53 14.11 15.13 -15.79
C PHE A 53 14.55 15.62 -14.41
N SER A 54 15.85 15.85 -14.20
CA SER A 54 16.39 16.35 -12.94
C SER A 54 15.88 17.77 -12.67
N SER A 55 15.94 18.66 -13.67
CA SER A 55 15.42 20.03 -13.55
C SER A 55 13.91 20.10 -13.38
N ALA A 56 13.14 19.23 -14.04
CA ALA A 56 11.68 19.29 -14.01
C ALA A 56 11.05 18.52 -12.84
N PHE A 57 11.67 17.42 -12.37
CA PHE A 57 11.03 16.46 -11.46
C PHE A 57 11.87 16.04 -10.25
N ASP A 58 13.11 16.55 -10.10
CA ASP A 58 14.00 16.21 -8.98
C ASP A 58 14.15 14.67 -8.85
N ILE A 59 14.60 14.02 -9.93
CA ILE A 59 14.78 12.57 -10.01
C ILE A 59 16.15 12.12 -9.48
N ASP A 60 16.23 10.87 -9.03
CA ASP A 60 17.49 10.25 -8.65
C ASP A 60 18.22 9.81 -9.94
N SER A 61 19.23 10.56 -10.38
CA SER A 61 19.96 10.30 -11.64
C SER A 61 21.07 9.25 -11.49
N SER A 62 21.44 8.88 -10.25
CA SER A 62 22.46 7.86 -9.97
C SER A 62 22.03 6.84 -8.92
N GLN A 63 22.64 5.65 -8.94
CA GLN A 63 22.49 4.61 -7.90
C GLN A 63 22.80 5.14 -6.49
N GLN A 64 23.84 5.96 -6.34
CA GLN A 64 24.21 6.55 -5.06
C GLN A 64 23.14 7.53 -4.56
N GLN A 65 22.58 8.37 -5.43
CA GLN A 65 21.45 9.23 -5.08
C GLN A 65 20.21 8.43 -4.69
N LYS A 66 19.91 7.31 -5.36
CA LYS A 66 18.82 6.42 -4.94
C LYS A 66 19.02 5.86 -3.54
N GLN A 67 20.25 5.46 -3.19
CA GLN A 67 20.54 4.98 -1.84
C GLN A 67 20.40 6.08 -0.78
N LEU A 68 20.86 7.31 -1.10
CA LEU A 68 20.68 8.47 -0.24
C LEU A 68 19.20 8.86 -0.10
N SER A 69 18.42 8.81 -1.19
CA SER A 69 16.99 9.11 -1.18
C SER A 69 16.19 8.08 -0.40
N LEU A 70 16.57 6.80 -0.46
CA LEU A 70 16.06 5.77 0.44
C LEU A 70 16.38 6.10 1.90
N GLY A 71 17.63 6.48 2.20
CA GLY A 71 18.04 6.91 3.53
C GLY A 71 17.21 8.09 4.05
N MET A 72 16.97 9.10 3.21
CA MET A 72 16.12 10.26 3.54
C MET A 72 14.66 9.87 3.76
N ARG A 73 14.11 8.94 2.99
CA ARG A 73 12.75 8.39 3.20
C ARG A 73 12.63 7.71 4.56
N ILE A 74 13.61 6.89 4.93
CA ILE A 74 13.64 6.19 6.22
C ILE A 74 13.79 7.20 7.37
N ALA A 75 14.74 8.12 7.26
CA ALA A 75 15.01 9.13 8.28
C ALA A 75 13.80 10.08 8.48
N SER A 76 13.18 10.56 7.40
CA SER A 76 11.99 11.40 7.50
C SER A 76 10.80 10.64 8.07
N PHE A 77 10.61 9.37 7.71
CA PHE A 77 9.56 8.53 8.29
C PHE A 77 9.75 8.30 9.79
N LEU A 78 10.94 7.88 10.22
CA LEU A 78 11.27 7.69 11.63
C LEU A 78 11.18 9.00 12.41
N GLY A 79 11.68 10.10 11.84
CA GLY A 79 11.58 11.44 12.44
C GLY A 79 10.13 11.90 12.60
N ALA A 80 9.27 11.64 11.61
CA ALA A 80 7.85 11.97 11.68
C ALA A 80 7.14 11.17 12.79
N LEU A 81 7.41 9.86 12.89
CA LEU A 81 6.85 9.02 13.96
C LEU A 81 7.37 9.45 15.34
N ALA A 82 8.68 9.71 15.45
CA ALA A 82 9.30 10.15 16.70
C ALA A 82 8.75 11.50 17.16
N LEU A 83 8.55 12.45 16.25
CA LEU A 83 7.94 13.74 16.56
C LEU A 83 6.46 13.59 16.94
N ALA A 84 5.68 12.80 16.21
CA ALA A 84 4.28 12.53 16.57
C ALA A 84 4.17 11.89 17.97
N ALA A 85 5.01 10.90 18.26
CA ALA A 85 5.09 10.27 19.57
C ALA A 85 5.57 11.27 20.64
N SER A 86 6.58 12.09 20.35
CA SER A 86 7.08 13.11 21.27
C SER A 86 5.99 14.10 21.66
N VAL A 87 5.20 14.58 20.69
CA VAL A 87 4.04 15.43 20.95
C VAL A 87 3.05 14.70 21.86
N PHE A 88 2.65 13.47 21.52
CA PHE A 88 1.75 12.67 22.34
C PHE A 88 2.22 12.53 23.80
N PHE A 89 3.49 12.15 24.01
CA PHE A 89 4.06 11.99 25.34
C PHE A 89 4.24 13.30 26.09
N LEU A 90 4.57 14.40 25.40
CA LEU A 90 4.64 15.73 25.98
C LEU A 90 3.28 16.13 26.56
N PHE A 91 2.21 15.92 25.79
CA PHE A 91 0.85 16.13 26.27
C PHE A 91 0.61 15.24 27.50
N TYR A 92 0.76 13.92 27.40
CA TYR A 92 0.51 13.00 28.50
C TYR A 92 1.25 13.35 29.81
N GLN A 93 2.52 13.75 29.73
CA GLN A 93 3.36 14.03 30.90
C GLN A 93 2.95 15.31 31.65
N PHE A 94 2.59 16.37 30.93
CA PHE A 94 2.34 17.69 31.53
C PHE A 94 0.86 18.06 31.62
N TRP A 95 -0.02 17.30 30.97
CA TRP A 95 -1.44 17.65 30.82
C TRP A 95 -2.15 17.98 32.12
N GLY A 96 -2.00 17.12 33.13
CA GLY A 96 -2.67 17.26 34.43
C GLY A 96 -2.19 18.45 35.27
N ARG A 97 -1.08 19.11 34.88
CA ARG A 97 -0.52 20.27 35.59
C ARG A 97 -0.98 21.61 35.01
N LEU A 98 -1.66 21.60 33.86
CA LEU A 98 -2.08 22.79 33.14
C LEU A 98 -3.53 23.14 33.48
N GLY A 99 -3.82 24.43 33.67
CA GLY A 99 -5.20 24.91 33.76
C GLY A 99 -5.94 24.76 32.42
N THR A 100 -7.26 24.66 32.46
CA THR A 100 -8.12 24.43 31.28
C THR A 100 -7.88 25.45 30.16
N ALA A 101 -7.72 26.73 30.49
CA ALA A 101 -7.44 27.76 29.49
C ALA A 101 -6.11 27.50 28.74
N SER A 102 -5.05 27.16 29.48
CA SER A 102 -3.74 26.81 28.89
C SER A 102 -3.83 25.56 28.03
N GLN A 103 -4.55 24.53 28.49
CA GLN A 103 -4.80 23.31 27.73
C GLN A 103 -5.47 23.60 26.38
N VAL A 104 -6.53 24.43 26.38
CA VAL A 104 -7.26 24.82 25.17
C VAL A 104 -6.37 25.62 24.21
N ILE A 105 -5.62 26.58 24.72
CA ILE A 105 -4.71 27.42 23.92
C ILE A 105 -3.61 26.57 23.29
N ILE A 106 -2.99 25.66 24.05
CA ILE A 106 -1.90 24.81 23.57
C ILE A 106 -2.40 23.82 22.51
N LEU A 107 -3.53 23.15 22.72
CA LEU A 107 -4.07 22.22 21.73
C LEU A 107 -4.45 22.90 20.42
N SER A 108 -5.12 24.05 20.52
CA SER A 108 -5.55 24.84 19.36
C SER A 108 -4.33 25.41 18.63
N GLY A 109 -3.41 26.01 19.39
CA GLY A 109 -2.18 26.60 18.88
C GLY A 109 -1.28 25.57 18.21
N ALA A 110 -1.09 24.39 18.80
CA ALA A 110 -0.28 23.32 18.23
C ALA A 110 -0.84 22.82 16.90
N SER A 111 -2.17 22.61 16.82
CA SER A 111 -2.83 22.13 15.60
C SER A 111 -2.76 23.17 14.48
N ILE A 112 -3.08 24.44 14.78
CA ILE A 112 -3.03 25.52 13.79
C ILE A 112 -1.60 25.77 13.34
N THR A 113 -0.65 25.85 14.27
CA THR A 113 0.76 26.14 13.95
C THR A 113 1.38 25.04 13.10
N SER A 114 1.14 23.77 13.44
CA SER A 114 1.66 22.64 12.66
C SER A 114 1.01 22.53 11.27
N PHE A 115 -0.29 22.83 11.15
CA PHE A 115 -0.95 22.93 9.84
C PHE A 115 -0.36 24.05 8.98
N VAL A 116 -0.24 25.27 9.53
CA VAL A 116 0.36 26.41 8.81
C VAL A 116 1.82 26.13 8.45
N ALA A 117 2.58 25.51 9.35
CA ALA A 117 3.95 25.08 9.07
C ALA A 117 4.02 24.09 7.91
N THR A 118 3.06 23.16 7.81
CA THR A 118 2.96 22.22 6.67
C THR A 118 2.79 23.00 5.36
N VAL A 119 1.89 23.98 5.32
CA VAL A 119 1.66 24.81 4.12
C VAL A 119 2.90 25.62 3.73
N ILE A 120 3.54 26.26 4.71
CA ILE A 120 4.74 27.08 4.48
C ILE A 120 5.89 26.21 3.98
N VAL A 121 6.14 25.07 4.62
CA VAL A 121 7.23 24.17 4.21
C VAL A 121 6.95 23.54 2.86
N ALA A 122 5.70 23.17 2.57
CA ALA A 122 5.32 22.64 1.25
C ALA A 122 5.62 23.62 0.10
N SER A 123 5.51 24.93 0.33
CA SER A 123 5.87 25.93 -0.70
C SER A 123 7.38 26.07 -0.95
N LYS A 124 8.22 25.54 -0.05
CA LYS A 124 9.68 25.64 -0.11
C LYS A 124 10.38 24.31 -0.36
N ASP A 125 9.70 23.20 -0.11
CA ASP A 125 10.24 21.85 -0.15
C ASP A 125 9.96 21.17 -1.49
N GLY A 126 10.91 21.26 -2.42
CA GLY A 126 10.80 20.57 -3.73
C GLY A 126 10.82 19.05 -3.63
N SER A 127 11.42 18.49 -2.58
CA SER A 127 11.55 17.04 -2.37
C SER A 127 10.33 16.40 -1.70
N GLY A 128 9.58 17.21 -0.93
CA GLY A 128 8.42 16.80 -0.13
C GLY A 128 8.75 16.05 1.16
N TYR A 129 10.02 15.79 1.49
CA TYR A 129 10.39 15.03 2.70
C TYR A 129 10.00 15.73 4.00
N PHE A 130 10.29 17.03 4.11
CA PHE A 130 9.94 17.82 5.29
C PHE A 130 8.44 18.08 5.36
N THR A 131 7.81 18.25 4.21
CA THR A 131 6.34 18.38 4.12
C THR A 131 5.64 17.14 4.66
N LYS A 132 6.11 15.94 4.29
CA LYS A 132 5.58 14.66 4.82
C LYS A 132 5.74 14.57 6.33
N LEU A 133 6.89 14.98 6.86
CA LEU A 133 7.19 14.96 8.29
C LEU A 133 6.26 15.90 9.06
N ILE A 134 6.20 17.18 8.67
CA ILE A 134 5.39 18.18 9.38
C ILE A 134 3.90 17.91 9.20
N GLY A 135 3.47 17.43 8.02
CA GLY A 135 2.09 17.01 7.79
C GLY A 135 1.64 15.88 8.72
N LEU A 136 2.52 14.93 9.04
CA LEU A 136 2.21 13.88 10.02
C LEU A 136 2.10 14.45 11.44
N VAL A 137 2.97 15.38 11.81
CA VAL A 137 2.88 16.09 13.09
C VAL A 137 1.58 16.90 13.17
N ALA A 138 1.18 17.57 12.10
CA ALA A 138 -0.07 18.32 12.02
C ALA A 138 -1.28 17.41 12.22
N PHE A 139 -1.29 16.25 11.56
CA PHE A 139 -2.32 15.25 11.78
C PHE A 139 -2.35 14.73 13.22
N ALA A 140 -1.19 14.43 13.82
CA ALA A 140 -1.11 13.96 15.21
C ALA A 140 -1.62 15.02 16.21
N CYS A 141 -1.20 16.28 16.04
CA CYS A 141 -1.69 17.42 16.83
C CYS A 141 -3.21 17.55 16.72
N PHE A 142 -3.77 17.39 15.53
CA PHE A 142 -5.20 17.50 15.30
C PHE A 142 -6.01 16.36 15.92
N VAL A 143 -5.52 15.12 15.81
CA VAL A 143 -6.14 13.96 16.49
C VAL A 143 -6.14 14.17 18.01
N LEU A 144 -5.01 14.60 18.57
CA LEU A 144 -4.88 14.95 19.99
C LEU A 144 -5.83 16.08 20.39
N ASN A 145 -5.94 17.13 19.57
CA ASN A 145 -6.83 18.26 19.81
C ASN A 145 -8.28 17.81 20.03
N ILE A 146 -8.83 17.04 19.08
CA ILE A 146 -10.22 16.56 19.17
C ILE A 146 -10.39 15.60 20.35
N ALA A 147 -9.48 14.63 20.52
CA ALA A 147 -9.57 13.63 21.58
C ALA A 147 -9.50 14.27 22.98
N MET A 148 -8.57 15.19 23.19
CA MET A 148 -8.37 15.85 24.48
C MET A 148 -9.45 16.89 24.77
N PHE A 149 -9.99 17.58 23.76
CA PHE A 149 -11.17 18.43 23.97
C PHE A 149 -12.39 17.63 24.39
N GLY A 150 -12.58 16.45 23.82
CA GLY A 150 -13.63 15.54 24.27
C GLY A 150 -13.52 15.24 25.77
N GLN A 151 -12.30 15.00 26.26
CA GLN A 151 -12.06 14.77 27.69
C GLN A 151 -12.25 16.04 28.54
N ILE A 152 -11.69 17.18 28.13
CA ILE A 152 -11.78 18.45 28.88
C ILE A 152 -13.24 18.85 29.11
N PHE A 153 -14.05 18.78 28.05
CA PHE A 153 -15.43 19.25 28.09
C PHE A 153 -16.43 18.12 28.33
N ASN A 154 -15.95 16.92 28.68
CA ASN A 154 -16.78 15.74 28.95
C ASN A 154 -17.78 15.42 27.82
N ILE A 155 -17.33 15.55 26.58
CA ILE A 155 -18.12 15.24 25.39
C ILE A 155 -18.13 13.72 25.19
N THR A 156 -19.31 13.15 24.98
CA THR A 156 -19.46 11.72 24.73
C THR A 156 -18.67 11.30 23.48
N PRO A 157 -17.80 10.28 23.56
CA PRO A 157 -17.06 9.78 22.39
C PRO A 157 -18.00 9.30 21.27
N SER A 158 -17.69 9.70 20.03
CA SER A 158 -18.45 9.31 18.84
C SER A 158 -17.51 8.94 17.70
N ASP A 159 -17.95 7.96 16.92
CA ASP A 159 -17.44 7.56 15.62
C ASP A 159 -17.26 8.73 14.63
N ASN A 160 -18.05 9.81 14.73
CA ASN A 160 -17.91 10.98 13.87
C ASN A 160 -16.52 11.65 13.95
N ALA A 161 -15.79 11.48 15.06
CA ALA A 161 -14.41 11.96 15.16
C ALA A 161 -13.50 11.32 14.09
N LEU A 162 -13.75 10.05 13.74
CA LEU A 162 -12.99 9.33 12.72
C LEU A 162 -13.16 9.97 11.33
N LEU A 163 -14.36 10.47 11.00
CA LEU A 163 -14.58 11.19 9.75
C LEU A 163 -13.78 12.49 9.69
N VAL A 164 -13.77 13.25 10.79
CA VAL A 164 -13.05 14.52 10.86
C VAL A 164 -11.54 14.28 10.75
N TRP A 165 -11.02 13.24 11.40
CA TRP A 165 -9.63 12.81 11.25
C TRP A 165 -9.33 12.36 9.80
N ALA A 166 -10.20 11.54 9.22
CA ALA A 166 -10.06 11.10 7.84
C ALA A 166 -10.04 12.27 6.85
N ALA A 167 -10.91 13.25 7.04
CA ALA A 167 -11.00 14.42 6.18
C ALA A 167 -9.68 15.20 6.17
N LEU A 168 -9.13 15.54 7.35
CA LEU A 168 -7.85 16.25 7.41
C LEU A 168 -6.71 15.41 6.81
N ALA A 169 -6.64 14.12 7.14
CA ALA A 169 -5.60 13.22 6.66
C ALA A 169 -5.61 13.11 5.13
N LEU A 170 -6.79 12.91 4.53
CA LEU A 170 -6.94 12.82 3.08
C LEU A 170 -6.70 14.16 2.40
N LEU A 171 -7.19 15.27 2.94
CA LEU A 171 -6.94 16.61 2.38
C LEU A 171 -5.43 16.89 2.31
N LEU A 172 -4.70 16.66 3.39
CA LEU A 172 -3.24 16.83 3.41
C LEU A 172 -2.54 15.82 2.49
N ALA A 173 -3.02 14.57 2.44
CA ALA A 173 -2.45 13.55 1.58
C ALA A 173 -2.57 13.92 0.10
N TYR A 174 -3.75 14.35 -0.35
CA TYR A 174 -3.99 14.74 -1.74
C TYR A 174 -3.43 16.13 -2.08
N ALA A 175 -3.26 17.03 -1.10
CA ALA A 175 -2.62 18.32 -1.32
C ALA A 175 -1.10 18.18 -1.53
N TYR A 176 -0.45 17.28 -0.79
CA TYR A 176 1.02 17.22 -0.68
C TYR A 176 1.64 15.85 -1.05
N ASP A 177 0.86 14.97 -1.69
CA ASP A 177 1.28 13.61 -2.09
C ASP A 177 1.89 12.79 -0.91
N VAL A 178 1.23 12.88 0.25
CA VAL A 178 1.68 12.22 1.49
C VAL A 178 0.96 10.88 1.66
N ARG A 179 1.53 9.82 1.10
CA ARG A 179 0.97 8.46 1.13
C ARG A 179 0.68 7.93 2.55
N LEU A 180 1.48 8.29 3.55
CA LEU A 180 1.24 7.84 4.92
C LEU A 180 -0.04 8.44 5.51
N LEU A 181 -0.30 9.72 5.24
CA LEU A 181 -1.55 10.39 5.64
C LEU A 181 -2.74 9.82 4.87
N GLN A 182 -2.55 9.45 3.60
CA GLN A 182 -3.58 8.74 2.84
C GLN A 182 -3.98 7.45 3.56
N VAL A 183 -3.00 6.65 3.97
CA VAL A 183 -3.25 5.40 4.72
C VAL A 183 -3.94 5.68 6.04
N ALA A 184 -3.50 6.68 6.81
CA ALA A 184 -4.17 7.07 8.06
C ALA A 184 -5.63 7.47 7.83
N GLY A 185 -5.91 8.25 6.78
CA GLY A 185 -7.26 8.63 6.39
C GLY A 185 -8.12 7.44 5.96
N VAL A 186 -7.56 6.52 5.18
CA VAL A 186 -8.24 5.27 4.77
C VAL A 186 -8.57 4.41 5.99
N LEU A 187 -7.64 4.24 6.93
CA LEU A 187 -7.89 3.51 8.17
C LEU A 187 -9.00 4.14 9.01
N ALA A 188 -9.02 5.48 9.11
CA ALA A 188 -10.09 6.20 9.80
C ALA A 188 -11.45 6.03 9.09
N ILE A 189 -11.49 6.02 7.75
CA ILE A 189 -12.71 5.71 6.98
C ILE A 189 -13.16 4.26 7.20
N ILE A 190 -12.23 3.30 7.22
CA ILE A 190 -12.55 1.88 7.47
C ILE A 190 -13.20 1.74 8.85
N ALA A 191 -12.57 2.31 9.88
CA ALA A 191 -13.09 2.29 11.25
C ALA A 191 -14.45 2.98 11.34
N PHE A 192 -14.62 4.14 10.70
CA PHE A 192 -15.91 4.84 10.68
C PHE A 192 -16.99 4.01 9.98
N ALA A 193 -16.74 3.55 8.75
CA ALA A 193 -17.73 2.83 7.96
C ALA A 193 -18.15 1.52 8.65
N SER A 194 -17.19 0.76 9.18
CA SER A 194 -17.49 -0.46 9.94
C SER A 194 -18.29 -0.17 11.21
N ALA A 195 -17.97 0.90 11.94
CA ALA A 195 -18.76 1.36 13.07
C ALA A 195 -20.19 1.77 12.68
N ARG A 196 -20.39 2.47 11.56
CA ARG A 196 -21.73 2.88 11.09
C ARG A 196 -22.58 1.69 10.67
N VAL A 197 -22.00 0.73 9.97
CA VAL A 197 -22.71 -0.50 9.59
C VAL A 197 -23.09 -1.28 10.85
N GLY A 198 -22.22 -1.35 11.84
CA GLY A 198 -22.53 -1.97 13.13
C GLY A 198 -23.57 -1.21 13.96
N ALA A 199 -23.63 0.12 13.85
CA ALA A 199 -24.64 0.92 14.55
C ALA A 199 -26.06 0.61 14.05
N TRP A 200 -26.24 0.19 12.79
CA TRP A 200 -27.54 -0.22 12.26
C TRP A 200 -28.10 -1.48 12.93
N SER A 201 -27.23 -2.35 13.44
CA SER A 201 -27.61 -3.52 14.23
C SER A 201 -27.65 -3.26 15.75
N GLY A 202 -27.53 -1.99 16.16
CA GLY A 202 -27.59 -1.57 17.56
C GLY A 202 -26.27 -1.72 18.32
N MET A 203 -25.16 -2.00 17.64
CA MET A 203 -23.85 -2.14 18.30
C MET A 203 -23.24 -0.79 18.65
N TYR A 204 -22.57 -0.75 19.80
CA TYR A 204 -21.75 0.41 20.16
C TYR A 204 -20.51 0.48 19.26
N TRP A 205 -20.15 1.69 18.83
CA TRP A 205 -19.18 1.91 17.75
C TRP A 205 -17.77 1.36 18.05
N LEU A 206 -17.37 1.20 19.32
CA LEU A 206 -16.09 0.57 19.70
C LEU A 206 -16.09 -0.95 19.49
N HIS A 207 -17.27 -1.57 19.42
CA HIS A 207 -17.46 -3.01 19.22
C HIS A 207 -17.63 -3.36 17.73
N PHE A 208 -17.27 -2.45 16.82
CA PHE A 208 -17.39 -2.68 15.37
C PHE A 208 -16.66 -3.94 14.88
N GLY A 209 -15.66 -4.42 15.63
CA GLY A 209 -14.92 -5.66 15.37
C GLY A 209 -15.65 -6.96 15.75
N GLU A 210 -16.73 -6.90 16.53
CA GLU A 210 -17.51 -8.09 16.91
C GLU A 210 -18.23 -8.73 15.74
N ARG A 211 -18.49 -7.94 14.68
CA ARG A 211 -19.11 -8.40 13.43
C ARG A 211 -18.15 -8.10 12.28
N PRO A 212 -17.27 -9.05 11.92
CA PRO A 212 -16.28 -8.86 10.86
C PRO A 212 -16.90 -8.51 9.48
N GLU A 213 -18.16 -8.86 9.24
CA GLU A 213 -18.87 -8.54 7.99
C GLU A 213 -19.07 -7.03 7.77
N ASN A 214 -19.05 -6.21 8.84
CA ASN A 214 -19.18 -4.75 8.76
C ASN A 214 -18.13 -4.09 7.86
N PHE A 215 -17.01 -4.76 7.63
CA PHE A 215 -15.88 -4.25 6.84
C PHE A 215 -16.07 -4.49 5.32
N PHE A 216 -16.93 -5.41 4.90
CA PHE A 216 -17.08 -5.76 3.48
C PHE A 216 -17.55 -4.61 2.59
N PRO A 217 -18.55 -3.78 2.98
CA PRO A 217 -19.02 -2.70 2.14
C PRO A 217 -17.89 -1.70 1.82
N ILE A 218 -17.13 -1.30 2.84
CA ILE A 218 -16.04 -0.35 2.65
C ILE A 218 -14.85 -0.97 1.91
N ALA A 219 -14.59 -2.26 2.10
CA ALA A 219 -13.53 -2.98 1.39
C ALA A 219 -13.73 -2.96 -0.14
N ILE A 220 -14.96 -3.20 -0.59
CA ILE A 220 -15.33 -3.16 -2.01
C ILE A 220 -15.14 -1.74 -2.54
N VAL A 221 -15.69 -0.73 -1.85
CA VAL A 221 -15.56 0.68 -2.26
C VAL A 221 -14.09 1.07 -2.40
N LEU A 222 -13.25 0.77 -1.40
CA LEU A 222 -11.82 1.10 -1.43
C LEU A 222 -11.09 0.45 -2.61
N PHE A 223 -11.40 -0.80 -2.95
CA PHE A 223 -10.76 -1.48 -4.07
C PHE A 223 -11.09 -0.83 -5.42
N PHE A 224 -12.31 -0.31 -5.57
CA PHE A 224 -12.80 0.29 -6.81
C PHE A 224 -12.58 1.82 -6.92
N ILE A 225 -12.29 2.53 -5.82
CA ILE A 225 -11.99 3.97 -5.83
C ILE A 225 -10.98 4.37 -6.94
N PRO A 226 -9.85 3.67 -7.13
CA PRO A 226 -8.87 4.04 -8.17
C PRO A 226 -9.34 3.82 -9.62
N GLN A 227 -10.55 3.31 -9.84
CA GLN A 227 -11.16 3.23 -11.17
C GLN A 227 -12.02 4.45 -11.48
N TRP A 228 -12.52 5.14 -10.45
CA TRP A 228 -13.36 6.32 -10.59
C TRP A 228 -12.58 7.63 -10.46
N ILE A 229 -11.45 7.60 -9.76
CA ILE A 229 -10.59 8.77 -9.55
C ILE A 229 -9.24 8.49 -10.21
N ASP A 230 -8.79 9.43 -11.06
CA ASP A 230 -7.48 9.31 -11.70
C ASP A 230 -6.35 9.66 -10.70
N HIS A 231 -5.60 8.64 -10.30
CA HIS A 231 -4.44 8.77 -9.41
C HIS A 231 -3.11 8.87 -10.15
N GLN A 232 -3.10 9.12 -11.48
CA GLN A 232 -1.85 9.25 -12.24
C GLN A 232 -0.86 10.27 -11.67
N ARG A 233 -1.36 11.31 -11.00
CA ARG A 233 -0.53 12.34 -10.37
C ARG A 233 0.06 11.92 -9.01
N PHE A 234 -0.50 10.91 -8.35
CA PHE A 234 -0.21 10.58 -6.95
C PHE A 234 0.51 9.24 -6.84
N GLY A 235 1.79 9.30 -6.43
CA GLY A 235 2.67 8.14 -6.40
C GLY A 235 2.18 7.06 -5.43
N GLY A 236 1.64 5.96 -5.96
CA GLY A 236 1.25 4.78 -5.19
C GLY A 236 -0.07 4.90 -4.42
N PHE A 237 -0.89 5.93 -4.65
CA PHE A 237 -2.19 6.07 -4.00
C PHE A 237 -3.17 4.98 -4.40
N ALA A 238 -3.25 4.68 -5.70
CA ALA A 238 -4.07 3.60 -6.24
C ALA A 238 -3.69 2.23 -5.65
N LEU A 239 -2.38 2.02 -5.45
CA LEU A 239 -1.87 0.81 -4.79
C LEU A 239 -2.36 0.74 -3.35
N SER A 240 -2.23 1.82 -2.56
CA SER A 240 -2.73 1.84 -1.18
C SER A 240 -4.21 1.48 -1.11
N TYR A 241 -5.07 2.12 -1.92
CA TYR A 241 -6.51 1.84 -1.93
C TYR A 241 -6.84 0.37 -2.22
N ARG A 242 -6.20 -0.23 -3.24
CA ARG A 242 -6.43 -1.63 -3.60
C ARG A 242 -5.94 -2.59 -2.54
N VAL A 243 -4.74 -2.37 -2.01
CA VAL A 243 -4.17 -3.24 -0.96
C VAL A 243 -5.02 -3.16 0.31
N PHE A 244 -5.37 -1.96 0.77
CA PHE A 244 -6.23 -1.81 1.94
C PHE A 244 -7.64 -2.34 1.69
N GLY A 245 -8.20 -2.17 0.48
CA GLY A 245 -9.47 -2.80 0.10
C GLY A 245 -9.41 -4.33 0.20
N MET A 246 -8.37 -4.97 -0.34
CA MET A 246 -8.19 -6.42 -0.25
C MET A 246 -7.99 -6.89 1.19
N VAL A 247 -7.13 -6.23 1.97
CA VAL A 247 -6.90 -6.59 3.39
C VAL A 247 -8.19 -6.43 4.20
N THR A 248 -8.96 -5.37 3.94
CA THR A 248 -10.23 -5.11 4.63
C THR A 248 -11.33 -6.09 4.22
N LEU A 249 -11.19 -6.76 3.08
CA LEU A 249 -12.12 -7.81 2.63
C LEU A 249 -11.70 -9.19 3.16
N LEU A 250 -10.44 -9.56 2.96
CA LEU A 250 -9.94 -10.92 3.16
C LEU A 250 -9.62 -11.21 4.63
N THR A 251 -9.20 -10.21 5.42
CA THR A 251 -8.97 -10.42 6.86
C THR A 251 -10.26 -10.78 7.60
N PRO A 252 -11.38 -10.06 7.45
CA PRO A 252 -12.63 -10.47 8.11
C PRO A 252 -13.17 -11.80 7.59
N MET A 253 -12.99 -12.13 6.30
CA MET A 253 -13.32 -13.47 5.78
C MET A 253 -12.46 -14.56 6.42
N LEU A 254 -11.17 -14.29 6.64
CA LEU A 254 -10.28 -15.22 7.35
C LEU A 254 -10.72 -15.42 8.80
N VAL A 255 -11.14 -14.34 9.48
CA VAL A 255 -11.67 -14.43 10.84
C VAL A 255 -12.95 -15.28 10.86
N LEU A 256 -13.92 -15.00 9.98
CA LEU A 256 -15.18 -15.75 9.92
C LEU A 256 -15.00 -17.20 9.45
N ALA A 257 -13.93 -17.51 8.73
CA ALA A 257 -13.57 -18.87 8.36
C ALA A 257 -13.13 -19.75 9.54
N HIS A 258 -12.89 -19.16 10.71
CA HIS A 258 -12.50 -19.85 11.95
C HIS A 258 -13.36 -19.46 13.17
N TRP A 259 -14.22 -18.46 13.01
CA TRP A 259 -15.10 -17.96 14.05
C TRP A 259 -16.46 -17.62 13.44
N GLY A 260 -17.24 -18.65 13.11
CA GLY A 260 -18.54 -18.51 12.46
C GLY A 260 -19.58 -17.74 13.29
N TYR A 261 -19.46 -17.78 14.63
CA TYR A 261 -20.33 -17.07 15.56
C TYR A 261 -20.36 -15.55 15.37
N GLY A 262 -19.32 -14.95 14.78
CA GLY A 262 -19.26 -13.52 14.49
C GLY A 262 -20.13 -13.07 13.31
N SER A 263 -20.68 -14.00 12.53
CA SER A 263 -21.47 -13.70 11.33
C SER A 263 -22.89 -13.22 11.67
N TYR A 264 -23.46 -12.33 10.84
CA TYR A 264 -24.88 -11.97 10.95
C TYR A 264 -25.82 -13.10 10.50
N LEU A 265 -25.31 -14.13 9.82
CA LEU A 265 -26.10 -15.26 9.34
C LEU A 265 -26.52 -16.15 10.52
N ASN A 266 -27.83 -16.36 10.68
CA ASN A 266 -28.38 -17.24 11.71
C ASN A 266 -28.49 -18.69 11.20
N ILE A 267 -27.35 -19.26 10.83
CA ILE A 267 -27.21 -20.66 10.42
C ILE A 267 -26.09 -21.32 11.24
N ASP A 268 -25.88 -22.62 11.02
CA ASP A 268 -24.84 -23.37 11.72
C ASP A 268 -23.45 -22.71 11.53
N PRO A 269 -22.71 -22.39 12.62
CA PRO A 269 -21.36 -21.84 12.56
C PRO A 269 -20.41 -22.65 11.67
N ASP A 270 -20.53 -23.97 11.63
CA ASP A 270 -19.66 -24.83 10.81
C ASP A 270 -19.89 -24.57 9.30
N ILE A 271 -21.15 -24.29 8.92
CA ILE A 271 -21.50 -23.93 7.54
C ILE A 271 -20.95 -22.54 7.20
N ILE A 272 -20.99 -21.60 8.14
CA ILE A 272 -20.47 -20.24 7.97
C ILE A 272 -18.95 -20.29 7.79
N GLU A 273 -18.25 -21.02 8.65
CA GLU A 273 -16.80 -21.18 8.59
C GLU A 273 -16.37 -21.79 7.25
N GLY A 274 -17.00 -22.89 6.85
CA GLY A 274 -16.76 -23.50 5.54
C GLY A 274 -17.09 -22.58 4.36
N GLY A 275 -18.18 -21.82 4.47
CA GLY A 275 -18.62 -20.85 3.46
C GLY A 275 -17.62 -19.71 3.26
N TYR A 276 -17.18 -19.07 4.35
CA TYR A 276 -16.19 -17.99 4.31
C TYR A 276 -14.82 -18.49 3.91
N GLN A 277 -14.44 -19.71 4.29
CA GLN A 277 -13.21 -20.33 3.82
C GLN A 277 -13.22 -20.53 2.30
N LEU A 278 -14.29 -21.11 1.75
CA LEU A 278 -14.45 -21.29 0.30
C LEU A 278 -14.48 -19.94 -0.43
N ALA A 279 -15.23 -18.98 0.08
CA ALA A 279 -15.29 -17.63 -0.47
C ALA A 279 -13.90 -16.96 -0.46
N GLY A 280 -13.15 -17.08 0.63
CA GLY A 280 -11.79 -16.55 0.78
C GLY A 280 -10.83 -17.10 -0.27
N PHE A 281 -10.89 -18.41 -0.54
CA PHE A 281 -10.11 -19.05 -1.62
C PHE A 281 -10.50 -18.52 -3.00
N ILE A 282 -11.79 -18.50 -3.33
CA ILE A 282 -12.29 -18.07 -4.63
C ILE A 282 -11.93 -16.61 -4.90
N ILE A 283 -12.17 -15.73 -3.92
CA ILE A 283 -11.92 -14.29 -4.05
C ILE A 283 -10.42 -14.02 -4.15
N SER A 284 -9.59 -14.68 -3.33
CA SER A 284 -8.14 -14.54 -3.43
C SER A 284 -7.61 -15.00 -4.80
N GLY A 285 -8.10 -16.13 -5.32
CA GLY A 285 -7.81 -16.60 -6.68
C GLY A 285 -8.28 -15.64 -7.78
N ALA A 286 -9.47 -15.07 -7.63
CA ALA A 286 -10.00 -14.07 -8.55
C ALA A 286 -9.16 -12.78 -8.55
N CYS A 287 -8.70 -12.32 -7.38
CA CYS A 287 -7.79 -11.18 -7.28
C CYS A 287 -6.46 -11.46 -7.96
N ILE A 288 -5.89 -12.67 -7.82
CA ILE A 288 -4.67 -13.08 -8.54
C ILE A 288 -4.89 -13.00 -10.04
N GLY A 289 -5.94 -13.65 -10.56
CA GLY A 289 -6.25 -13.66 -11.99
C GLY A 289 -6.52 -12.26 -12.55
N TYR A 290 -7.26 -11.43 -11.80
CA TYR A 290 -7.53 -10.04 -12.18
C TYR A 290 -6.28 -9.17 -12.14
N GLY A 291 -5.42 -9.36 -11.12
CA GLY A 291 -4.14 -8.67 -10.98
C GLY A 291 -3.19 -8.97 -12.13
N ILE A 292 -3.10 -10.23 -12.56
CA ILE A 292 -2.28 -10.65 -13.71
C ILE A 292 -2.78 -9.98 -14.99
N ARG A 293 -4.08 -10.05 -15.29
CA ARG A 293 -4.68 -9.44 -16.49
C ARG A 293 -4.48 -7.92 -16.58
N ARG A 294 -4.38 -7.25 -15.43
CA ARG A 294 -4.17 -5.80 -15.35
C ARG A 294 -2.70 -5.38 -15.15
N GLY A 295 -1.78 -6.33 -15.02
CA GLY A 295 -0.37 -6.07 -14.71
C GLY A 295 -0.15 -5.46 -13.31
N TRP A 296 -1.09 -5.67 -12.37
CA TRP A 296 -1.02 -5.09 -11.02
C TRP A 296 -0.33 -6.04 -10.05
N GLY A 297 1.00 -6.02 -10.01
CA GLY A 297 1.79 -6.90 -9.14
C GLY A 297 1.41 -6.82 -7.65
N HIS A 298 0.98 -5.65 -7.15
CA HIS A 298 0.52 -5.51 -5.76
C HIS A 298 -0.77 -6.29 -5.47
N VAL A 299 -1.73 -6.31 -6.39
CA VAL A 299 -2.98 -7.09 -6.24
C VAL A 299 -2.69 -8.58 -6.30
N VAL A 300 -1.78 -8.99 -7.20
CA VAL A 300 -1.33 -10.38 -7.28
C VAL A 300 -0.67 -10.80 -5.97
N ASN A 301 0.30 -10.03 -5.47
CA ASN A 301 1.04 -10.35 -4.25
C ASN A 301 0.11 -10.43 -3.04
N THR A 302 -0.80 -9.46 -2.84
CA THR A 302 -1.76 -9.51 -1.74
C THR A 302 -2.70 -10.71 -1.87
N GLY A 303 -3.19 -11.01 -3.08
CA GLY A 303 -4.05 -12.17 -3.35
C GLY A 303 -3.34 -13.49 -3.07
N VAL A 304 -2.08 -13.64 -3.51
CA VAL A 304 -1.24 -14.82 -3.23
C VAL A 304 -1.02 -14.97 -1.73
N THR A 305 -0.68 -13.90 -1.02
CA THR A 305 -0.47 -13.94 0.43
C THR A 305 -1.69 -14.50 1.15
N PHE A 306 -2.89 -13.94 0.90
CA PHE A 306 -4.10 -14.45 1.53
C PHE A 306 -4.48 -15.85 1.07
N PHE A 307 -4.31 -16.16 -0.22
CA PHE A 307 -4.54 -17.51 -0.74
C PHE A 307 -3.69 -18.55 0.01
N VAL A 308 -2.40 -18.27 0.19
CA VAL A 308 -1.48 -19.11 0.98
C VAL A 308 -1.91 -19.20 2.43
N ILE A 309 -2.33 -18.09 3.05
CA ILE A 309 -2.83 -18.09 4.44
C ILE A 309 -4.06 -18.99 4.56
N PHE A 310 -5.06 -18.87 3.67
CA PHE A 310 -6.24 -19.73 3.68
C PHE A 310 -5.88 -21.22 3.47
N ILE A 311 -4.94 -21.52 2.57
CA ILE A 311 -4.44 -22.90 2.38
C ILE A 311 -3.81 -23.41 3.68
N TYR A 312 -2.93 -22.59 4.26
CA TYR A 312 -2.19 -22.95 5.45
C TYR A 312 -3.12 -23.21 6.64
N THR A 313 -4.10 -22.32 6.88
CA THR A 313 -5.08 -22.53 7.96
C THR A 313 -5.87 -23.81 7.73
N LYS A 314 -6.25 -24.12 6.49
CA LYS A 314 -6.97 -25.38 6.21
C LYS A 314 -6.15 -26.63 6.47
N PHE A 315 -4.86 -26.63 6.10
CA PHE A 315 -3.97 -27.75 6.42
C PHE A 315 -3.76 -27.89 7.93
N PHE A 316 -3.66 -26.77 8.65
CA PHE A 316 -3.60 -26.77 10.09
C PHE A 316 -4.85 -27.42 10.70
N ASP A 317 -6.04 -26.96 10.33
CA ASP A 317 -7.30 -27.51 10.84
C ASP A 317 -7.45 -29.02 10.56
N TRP A 318 -7.00 -29.48 9.38
CA TRP A 318 -7.11 -30.89 9.00
C TRP A 318 -6.09 -31.81 9.65
N TRP A 319 -4.84 -31.38 9.80
CA TRP A 319 -3.75 -32.31 10.12
C TRP A 319 -3.14 -32.09 11.50
N TRP A 320 -3.35 -30.93 12.12
CA TRP A 320 -2.64 -30.58 13.35
C TRP A 320 -2.90 -31.55 14.50
N GLU A 321 -4.14 -32.00 14.66
CA GLU A 321 -4.51 -32.96 15.72
C GLU A 321 -4.29 -34.43 15.29
N ILE A 322 -4.26 -34.70 13.98
CA ILE A 322 -4.20 -36.07 13.45
C ILE A 322 -2.78 -36.65 13.49
N MET A 323 -1.74 -35.82 13.47
CA MET A 323 -0.36 -36.30 13.35
C MET A 323 0.67 -35.54 14.20
N PRO A 324 1.83 -36.15 14.49
CA PRO A 324 2.92 -35.47 15.18
C PRO A 324 3.38 -34.21 14.41
N LYS A 325 3.71 -33.14 15.15
CA LYS A 325 4.07 -31.83 14.57
C LYS A 325 5.20 -31.89 13.54
N TYR A 326 6.20 -32.76 13.72
CA TYR A 326 7.28 -32.93 12.75
C TYR A 326 6.78 -33.48 11.40
N LEU A 327 5.78 -34.37 11.41
CA LEU A 327 5.20 -34.96 10.21
C LEU A 327 4.35 -33.93 9.46
N PHE A 328 3.60 -33.10 10.20
CA PHE A 328 2.86 -31.98 9.65
C PHE A 328 3.78 -31.04 8.84
N PHE A 329 4.88 -30.57 9.44
CA PHE A 329 5.82 -29.69 8.76
C PHE A 329 6.53 -30.38 7.58
N LEU A 330 6.81 -31.69 7.68
CA LEU A 330 7.37 -32.46 6.57
C LEU A 330 6.41 -32.51 5.37
N LEU A 331 5.13 -32.81 5.60
CA LEU A 331 4.12 -32.85 4.54
C LEU A 331 3.90 -31.49 3.89
N MET A 332 3.85 -30.42 4.69
CA MET A 332 3.78 -29.04 4.19
C MET A 332 4.95 -28.72 3.26
N SER A 333 6.17 -29.11 3.64
CA SER A 333 7.37 -28.95 2.81
C SER A 333 7.27 -29.76 1.51
N LEU A 334 6.85 -31.03 1.59
CA LEU A 334 6.68 -31.88 0.42
C LEU A 334 5.62 -31.34 -0.55
N MET A 335 4.50 -30.82 -0.05
CA MET A 335 3.49 -30.15 -0.89
C MET A 335 4.04 -28.89 -1.55
N ALA A 336 4.80 -28.06 -0.82
CA ALA A 336 5.43 -26.89 -1.40
C ALA A 336 6.41 -27.27 -2.52
N ILE A 337 7.23 -28.32 -2.31
CA ILE A 337 8.13 -28.87 -3.33
C ILE A 337 7.34 -29.37 -4.54
N LEU A 338 6.25 -30.10 -4.33
CA LEU A 338 5.39 -30.58 -5.40
C LEU A 338 4.81 -29.42 -6.22
N CYS A 339 4.29 -28.38 -5.58
CA CYS A 339 3.81 -27.17 -6.25
C CYS A 339 4.93 -26.51 -7.06
N LEU A 340 6.14 -26.40 -6.52
CA LEU A 340 7.30 -25.87 -7.25
C LEU A 340 7.64 -26.71 -8.49
N VAL A 341 7.59 -28.04 -8.38
CA VAL A 341 7.82 -28.93 -9.53
C VAL A 341 6.75 -28.73 -10.61
N ILE A 342 5.47 -28.62 -10.21
CA ILE A 342 4.36 -28.37 -11.12
C ILE A 342 4.51 -27.02 -11.80
N PHE A 343 4.73 -25.94 -11.05
CA PHE A 343 4.92 -24.60 -11.62
C PHE A 343 6.15 -24.53 -12.52
N LYS A 344 7.25 -25.19 -12.16
CA LYS A 344 8.43 -25.29 -13.01
C LYS A 344 8.13 -26.02 -14.32
N ARG A 345 7.28 -27.05 -14.28
CA ARG A 345 6.85 -27.78 -15.48
C ARG A 345 5.93 -26.93 -16.37
N LEU A 346 4.97 -26.22 -15.77
CA LEU A 346 4.06 -25.31 -16.49
C LEU A 346 4.82 -24.14 -17.14
N ARG A 347 5.76 -23.54 -16.42
CA ARG A 347 6.65 -22.50 -16.97
C ARG A 347 7.45 -23.03 -18.16
N LYS A 348 7.98 -24.25 -18.07
CA LYS A 348 8.70 -24.89 -19.19
C LYS A 348 7.81 -25.12 -20.42
N SER A 349 6.55 -25.51 -20.25
CA SER A 349 5.63 -25.67 -21.37
C SER A 349 5.27 -24.34 -22.04
N GLU A 350 5.13 -23.27 -21.26
CA GLU A 350 4.86 -21.93 -21.79
C GLU A 350 6.07 -21.40 -22.58
N GLN A 351 7.28 -21.52 -22.02
CA GLN A 351 8.53 -21.18 -22.71
C GLN A 351 8.81 -22.03 -23.95
N ALA A 352 8.33 -23.28 -24.00
CA ALA A 352 8.46 -24.15 -25.17
C ALA A 352 7.45 -23.80 -26.29
N THR A 353 6.42 -23.01 -26.01
CA THR A 353 5.38 -22.62 -26.97
C THR A 353 5.72 -21.28 -27.67
N GLU A 354 6.55 -20.43 -27.06
CA GLU A 354 6.99 -19.14 -27.61
C GLU A 354 8.10 -19.12 -28.69
N PRO A 355 8.86 -20.18 -29.05
CA PRO A 355 10.00 -20.02 -29.97
C PRO A 355 9.70 -20.23 -31.47
N VAL A 356 8.45 -20.41 -31.92
CA VAL A 356 8.19 -20.82 -33.33
C VAL A 356 7.35 -19.83 -34.17
N THR A 357 6.61 -18.90 -33.58
CA THR A 357 5.78 -17.96 -34.37
C THR A 357 6.54 -16.76 -34.97
N ALA A 358 7.78 -16.48 -34.54
CA ALA A 358 8.57 -15.36 -35.09
C ALA A 358 9.44 -15.71 -36.32
N GLN A 359 9.55 -17.00 -36.70
CA GLN A 359 10.39 -17.43 -37.83
C GLN A 359 9.61 -17.84 -39.09
N ALA A 360 8.27 -17.78 -39.07
CA ALA A 360 7.45 -18.23 -40.20
C ALA A 360 7.07 -17.10 -41.20
N GLU A 361 7.32 -15.82 -40.91
CA GLU A 361 6.91 -14.71 -41.79
C GLU A 361 8.03 -14.14 -42.70
N THR A 362 9.27 -14.63 -42.63
CA THR A 362 10.38 -14.16 -43.50
C THR A 362 10.82 -15.16 -44.57
N GLY A 363 10.04 -16.21 -44.83
CA GLY A 363 10.40 -17.27 -45.80
C GLY A 363 9.62 -17.31 -47.11
N GLY A 364 8.73 -16.35 -47.39
CA GLY A 364 7.74 -16.48 -48.46
C GLY A 364 7.59 -15.26 -49.38
N ALA A 365 8.69 -14.73 -49.93
CA ALA A 365 8.63 -13.73 -51.01
C ALA A 365 9.86 -13.78 -51.93
N GLU A 366 10.25 -14.97 -52.39
CA GLU A 366 11.04 -15.10 -53.62
C GLU A 366 10.48 -16.26 -54.44
N ARG A 367 9.66 -15.92 -55.44
CA ARG A 367 9.54 -16.62 -56.73
C ARG A 367 8.78 -15.76 -57.72
#